data_AF-A0A497CWW6-F1
#
_entry.id   AF-A0A497CWW6-F1
#
_cell.length_a   1.000
_cell.length_b   1.000
_cell.length_c   1.000
_cell.angle_alpha   90.00
_cell.angle_beta   90.00
_cell.angle_gamma   90.00
#
_symmetry.space_group_name_H-M   'P 1'
#
loop_
_entity.id
_entity.type
_entity.pdbx_description
1 polymer ?
#
loop_
_entity_poly.entity_id
_entity_poly.type
_entity_poly.pdbx_seq_one_letter_code
_entity_poly.pdbx_strand_id
1 'polypeptide(L)' 'MEDHIQNIKQLLKRNKFPEVDSMFELPSSGSGRIYFRIFFEDTSQPSLLVSFNGNVSENIAQYSFTQHFLSKGFRVPEI' A
#
# COMPACT_ATOMS: atom_id res chain seq x y z
N MET A 1 -10.99 -9.36 8.86
CA MET A 1 -10.39 -8.02 9.03
C MET A 1 -8.97 -8.15 9.56
N GLU A 2 -8.72 -8.99 10.58
CA GLU A 2 -7.36 -9.34 11.05
C GLU A 2 -6.39 -9.81 9.95
N ASP A 3 -6.85 -10.64 9.01
CA ASP A 3 -5.94 -11.32 8.07
C ASP A 3 -5.17 -10.35 7.16
N HIS A 4 -5.77 -9.24 6.74
CA HIS A 4 -5.13 -8.31 5.82
C HIS A 4 -4.06 -7.46 6.51
N ILE A 5 -4.30 -7.05 7.77
CA ILE A 5 -3.31 -6.32 8.56
C ILE A 5 -2.06 -7.20 8.77
N GLN A 6 -2.25 -8.48 9.07
CA GLN A 6 -1.13 -9.40 9.26
C GLN A 6 -0.38 -9.65 7.95
N ASN A 7 -1.08 -9.80 6.82
CA ASN A 7 -0.45 -9.92 5.51
C ASN A 7 0.37 -8.67 5.16
N ILE A 8 -0.14 -7.47 5.46
CA ILE A 8 0.58 -6.21 5.26
C ILE A 8 1.84 -6.16 6.12
N LYS A 9 1.74 -6.47 7.42
CA LYS A 9 2.91 -6.50 8.33
C LYS A 9 3.97 -7.49 7.86
N GLN A 10 3.56 -8.68 7.43
CA GLN A 10 4.49 -9.69 6.88
C GLN A 10 5.15 -9.21 5.58
N LEU A 11 4.40 -8.56 4.69
CA LEU A 11 4.93 -8.00 3.45
C LEU A 11 5.97 -6.92 3.73
N LEU A 12 5.70 -5.99 4.66
CA LEU A 12 6.64 -4.94 5.05
C LEU A 12 7.93 -5.53 5.63
N LYS A 13 7.80 -6.48 6.57
CA LYS A 13 8.95 -7.17 7.16
C LYS A 13 9.79 -7.90 6.12
N ARG A 14 9.15 -8.61 5.17
CA ARG A 14 9.84 -9.30 4.07
C ARG A 14 10.63 -8.34 3.17
N ASN A 15 10.13 -7.12 3.01
CA ASN A 15 10.77 -6.07 2.22
C ASN A 15 11.67 -5.14 3.04
N LYS A 16 12.00 -5.52 4.29
CA LYS A 16 12.95 -4.81 5.16
C LYS A 16 12.54 -3.37 5.50
N PHE A 17 11.24 -3.08 5.52
CA PHE A 17 10.75 -1.85 6.12
C PHE A 17 10.97 -1.87 7.64
N PRO A 18 11.10 -0.69 8.28
CA PRO A 18 11.14 -0.61 9.74
C PRO A 18 9.88 -1.18 10.39
N GLU A 19 9.93 -1.39 11.69
CA GLU A 19 8.77 -1.83 12.46
C GLU A 19 7.65 -0.78 12.41
N VAL A 20 6.41 -1.29 12.33
CA VAL A 20 5.20 -0.46 12.24
C VAL A 20 4.82 0.01 13.63
N ASP A 21 4.84 1.32 13.83
CA ASP A 21 4.32 1.97 15.05
C ASP A 21 2.78 1.94 15.04
N SER A 22 2.18 2.43 13.96
CA SER A 22 0.72 2.53 13.86
C SER A 22 0.22 2.32 12.43
N MET A 23 -0.98 1.75 12.32
CA MET A 23 -1.65 1.48 11.05
C MET A 23 -3.12 1.86 11.17
N PHE A 24 -3.57 2.77 10.31
CA PHE A 24 -4.94 3.28 10.31
C PHE A 24 -5.63 2.91 9.01
N GLU A 25 -6.76 2.21 9.09
CA GLU A 25 -7.66 2.05 7.95
C GLU A 25 -8.25 3.41 7.57
N LEU A 26 -8.22 3.73 6.27
CA LEU A 26 -8.79 4.95 5.73
C LEU A 26 -10.25 4.70 5.31
N PRO A 27 -11.13 5.73 5.38
CA PRO A 27 -12.52 5.60 4.96
C PRO A 27 -12.65 5.00 3.55
N SER A 28 -13.63 4.11 3.38
CA SER A 28 -13.85 3.47 2.08
C SER A 28 -14.27 4.49 1.02
N SER A 29 -13.77 4.31 -0.20
CA SER A 29 -14.00 5.22 -1.34
C SER A 29 -14.93 4.62 -2.40
N GLY A 30 -15.76 3.65 -2.03
CA GLY A 30 -16.71 2.99 -2.94
C GLY A 30 -16.10 1.92 -3.85
N SER A 31 -14.83 1.54 -3.64
CA SER A 31 -14.20 0.39 -4.29
C SER A 31 -14.08 -0.79 -3.33
N GLY A 32 -13.81 -1.99 -3.85
CA GLY A 32 -13.48 -3.17 -3.03
C GLY A 32 -12.09 -3.11 -2.36
N ARG A 33 -11.32 -2.04 -2.61
CA ARG A 33 -9.98 -1.85 -2.08
C ARG A 33 -10.02 -1.10 -0.76
N ILE A 34 -9.33 -1.66 0.22
CA ILE A 34 -9.17 -1.08 1.56
C ILE A 34 -7.82 -0.38 1.59
N TYR A 35 -7.78 0.87 2.05
CA TYR A 35 -6.55 1.64 2.16
C TYR A 35 -6.15 1.79 3.62
N PHE A 36 -4.85 1.81 3.86
CA PHE A 36 -4.24 1.99 5.17
C PHE A 36 -3.16 3.06 5.09
N ARG A 37 -3.07 3.91 6.12
CA ARG A 37 -1.88 4.73 6.37
C ARG A 37 -1.03 4.04 7.42
N ILE A 38 0.26 3.88 7.13
CA ILE A 38 1.23 3.24 8.02
C ILE A 38 2.26 4.26 8.47
N PHE A 39 2.51 4.31 9.77
CA PHE A 39 3.60 5.03 10.40
C PHE A 39 4.59 4.03 11.01
N PHE A 40 5.87 4.39 10.95
CA PHE A 40 6.96 3.55 11.43
C PHE A 40 7.53 4.08 12.72
N GLU A 41 8.13 3.20 13.51
CA GLU A 41 8.88 3.59 14.71
C GLU A 41 10.10 4.47 14.34
N ASP A 42 10.74 4.17 13.21
CA ASP A 42 11.77 5.02 12.63
C ASP A 42 11.12 6.23 11.93
N THR A 43 11.20 7.39 12.59
CA THR A 43 10.61 8.64 12.09
C THR A 43 11.30 9.22 10.87
N SER A 44 12.48 8.69 10.47
CA SER A 44 13.12 9.06 9.21
C SER A 44 12.45 8.40 8.00
N GLN A 45 11.71 7.32 8.21
CA GLN A 45 10.96 6.63 7.17
C GLN A 45 9.62 7.34 6.91
N PRO A 46 9.35 7.82 5.68
CA PRO A 46 8.06 8.40 5.35
C PRO A 46 6.92 7.41 5.55
N SER A 47 5.76 7.92 5.98
CA SER A 47 4.54 7.11 6.08
C SER A 47 4.17 6.49 4.73
N LEU A 48 3.64 5.27 4.74
CA LEU A 48 3.17 4.62 3.52
C LEU A 48 1.65 4.71 3.38
N LEU A 49 1.20 4.82 2.14
CA LEU A 49 -0.16 4.48 1.75
C LEU A 49 -0.15 3.05 1.22
N VAL A 50 -0.81 2.15 1.94
CA VAL A 50 -0.92 0.73 1.55
C VAL A 50 -2.35 0.45 1.16
N SER A 51 -2.55 -0.44 0.20
CA SER A 51 -3.88 -0.89 -0.18
C SER A 51 -3.96 -2.40 -0.26
N PHE A 52 -5.03 -2.97 0.28
CA PHE A 52 -5.38 -4.38 0.11
C PHE A 52 -6.58 -4.50 -0.84
N ASN A 53 -6.48 -5.41 -1.80
CA ASN A 53 -7.55 -5.73 -2.72
C ASN A 53 -7.48 -7.21 -3.09
N GLY A 54 -8.58 -7.94 -2.86
CA GLY A 54 -8.69 -9.36 -3.19
C GLY A 54 -8.80 -9.63 -4.70
N ASN A 55 -9.13 -8.63 -5.51
CA ASN A 55 -9.21 -8.77 -6.96
C ASN A 55 -7.82 -8.62 -7.61
N VAL A 56 -7.21 -9.76 -7.97
CA VAL A 56 -5.88 -9.82 -8.58
C VAL A 56 -5.83 -9.07 -9.91
N SER A 57 -6.87 -9.15 -10.74
CA SER A 57 -6.92 -8.47 -12.05
C SER A 57 -6.86 -6.96 -11.91
N GLU A 58 -7.53 -6.41 -10.90
CA GLU A 58 -7.46 -4.97 -10.59
C GLU A 58 -6.07 -4.55 -10.09
N ASN A 59 -5.38 -5.40 -9.34
CA ASN A 59 -4.02 -5.12 -8.86
C ASN A 59 -3.03 -5.08 -10.02
N ILE A 60 -3.13 -6.05 -10.95
CA ILE A 60 -2.32 -6.08 -12.17
C ILE A 60 -2.61 -4.83 -13.02
N ALA A 61 -3.88 -4.46 -13.18
CA ALA A 61 -4.27 -3.27 -13.94
C ALA A 61 -3.70 -2.00 -13.30
N GLN A 62 -3.86 -1.81 -11.99
CA GLN A 62 -3.30 -0.65 -11.27
C GLN A 62 -1.79 -0.55 -11.45
N TYR A 63 -1.05 -1.64 -11.20
CA TYR A 63 0.40 -1.66 -11.38
C TYR A 63 0.79 -1.32 -12.81
N SER A 64 0.13 -1.93 -13.80
CA SER A 64 0.39 -1.70 -15.22
C SER A 64 0.18 -0.24 -15.63
N PHE A 65 -0.90 0.40 -15.13
CA PHE A 65 -1.15 1.81 -15.38
C PHE A 65 -0.13 2.71 -14.69
N THR A 66 0.24 2.42 -13.43
CA THR A 66 1.30 3.16 -12.74
C THR A 66 2.61 3.12 -13.53
N GLN A 67 3.06 1.92 -13.93
CA GLN A 67 4.28 1.78 -14.74
C GLN A 67 4.16 2.51 -16.09
N HIS A 68 3.00 2.43 -16.74
CA HIS A 68 2.75 3.16 -17.99
C HIS A 68 2.90 4.68 -17.79
N PHE A 69 2.25 5.27 -16.79
CA PHE A 69 2.29 6.70 -16.55
C PHE A 69 3.69 7.19 -16.13
N LEU A 70 4.38 6.44 -15.26
CA LEU A 70 5.77 6.71 -14.91
C LEU A 70 6.68 6.69 -16.15
N SER A 71 6.50 5.71 -17.04
CA SER A 71 7.27 5.62 -18.30
C SER A 71 7.05 6.80 -19.25
N LYS A 72 5.93 7.51 -19.09
CA LYS A 72 5.58 8.72 -19.85
C LYS A 72 6.00 10.01 -19.15
N GLY A 73 6.65 9.93 -17.99
CA GLY A 73 7.08 11.09 -17.20
C GLY A 73 5.98 11.75 -16.38
N PHE A 74 4.81 11.11 -16.24
CA PHE A 74 3.76 11.61 -15.34
C PHE A 74 4.10 11.30 -13.89
N ARG A 75 3.78 12.26 -13.01
CA ARG A 75 3.92 12.08 -11.55
C ARG A 75 2.69 11.36 -11.01
N VAL A 76 2.85 10.06 -10.78
CA VAL A 76 1.86 9.21 -10.10
C VAL A 76 2.54 8.54 -8.91
N PRO A 77 1.77 8.05 -7.90
CA PRO A 77 2.36 7.28 -6.81
C PRO A 77 3.10 6.05 -7.35
N GLU A 78 4.36 5.90 -6.92
CA GLU A 78 5.15 4.70 -7.20
C GLU A 78 4.66 3.52 -6.35
N ILE A 79 4.78 2.30 -6.89
CA ILE A 79 4.41 1.03 -6.24
C ILE A 79 5.65 0.16 -6.13
#